data_AF-A0A0N4TDM3-F1
#
_entry.id   AF-A0A0N4TDM3-F1
#
_cell.length_a   1.000
_cell.length_b   1.000
_cell.length_c   1.000
_cell.angle_alpha   90.00
_cell.angle_beta   90.00
_cell.angle_gamma   90.00
#
_symmetry.space_group_name_H-M   'P 1'
#
loop_
_entity.id
_entity.type
_entity.pdbx_description
1 polymer ?
#
loop_
_entity_poly.entity_id
_entity_poly.type
_entity_poly.pdbx_seq_one_letter_code
_entity_poly.pdbx_strand_id
1 'polypeptide(L)'
;MAGKLPKIAPKTVTNRTQTPIIVWLRDKLNAIYRDRTTPPPGLPTADGESKFYEMNRFPNTQAARSRPSVSLPGGVHHKSSDNYYLDRDARRSIQPPKCIYSADSHDQVSKSLDGETIW
;
A
#
# COMPACT_ATOMS: atom_id res chain seq x y z
N MET A 1 0.78 10.98 -21.65
CA MET A 1 -0.03 11.96 -20.90
C MET A 1 -1.23 11.25 -20.29
N ALA A 2 -1.15 10.74 -19.06
CA ALA A 2 -2.31 10.15 -18.41
C ALA A 2 -3.28 11.28 -18.04
N GLY A 3 -4.40 11.39 -18.75
CA GLY A 3 -5.44 12.36 -18.45
C GLY A 3 -5.96 12.18 -17.02
N LYS A 4 -6.21 13.29 -16.32
CA LYS A 4 -6.83 13.25 -14.98
C LYS A 4 -8.13 12.45 -15.05
N LEU A 5 -8.25 11.43 -14.20
CA LEU A 5 -9.49 10.66 -14.11
C LEU A 5 -10.68 11.57 -13.81
N PRO A 6 -11.85 11.34 -14.43
CA PRO A 6 -13.04 12.11 -14.15
C PRO A 6 -13.41 11.99 -12.67
N LYS A 7 -13.85 13.10 -12.07
CA LYS A 7 -14.43 13.14 -10.71
C LYS A 7 -15.93 12.94 -10.79
N ILE A 8 -16.59 12.50 -9.71
CA ILE A 8 -18.06 12.33 -9.70
C ILE A 8 -18.76 13.67 -9.91
N ALA A 9 -18.22 14.73 -9.32
CA ALA A 9 -18.72 16.09 -9.47
C ALA A 9 -17.57 17.06 -9.81
N PRO A 10 -17.86 18.19 -10.51
CA PRO A 10 -16.87 19.23 -10.71
C PRO A 10 -16.49 19.88 -9.38
N LYS A 11 -15.31 20.50 -9.34
CA LYS A 11 -14.79 21.17 -8.13
C LYS A 11 -15.66 22.33 -7.64
N THR A 12 -16.50 22.87 -8.52
CA THR A 12 -17.43 23.96 -8.23
C THR A 12 -18.62 23.51 -7.37
N VAL A 13 -18.87 22.20 -7.25
CA VAL A 13 -19.91 21.69 -6.35
C VAL A 13 -19.44 21.89 -4.91
N THR A 14 -20.14 22.77 -4.20
CA THR A 14 -19.99 22.95 -2.76
C THR A 14 -20.58 21.74 -2.05
N ASN A 15 -19.74 21.03 -1.29
CA ASN A 15 -20.23 19.96 -0.43
C ASN A 15 -21.09 20.57 0.68
N ARG A 16 -22.07 19.81 1.19
CA ARG A 16 -22.80 20.23 2.39
C ARG A 16 -21.79 20.38 3.53
N THR A 17 -21.49 21.62 3.89
CA THR A 17 -20.72 21.96 5.08
C THR A 17 -21.68 22.25 6.23
N GLN A 18 -21.21 22.06 7.45
CA GLN A 18 -21.89 22.60 8.63
C GLN A 18 -21.99 24.14 8.51
N THR A 19 -22.90 24.76 9.27
CA THR A 19 -22.99 26.22 9.30
C THR A 19 -21.68 26.83 9.79
N PRO A 20 -21.32 28.07 9.39
CA PRO A 20 -20.05 28.69 9.78
C PRO A 20 -19.80 28.70 11.30
N ILE A 21 -20.87 28.84 12.10
CA ILE A 21 -20.80 28.83 13.57
C ILE A 21 -20.40 27.44 14.09
N ILE A 22 -20.96 26.37 13.54
CA ILE A 22 -20.62 25.00 13.94
C ILE A 22 -19.22 24.64 13.44
N VAL A 23 -18.83 25.09 12.25
CA VAL A 23 -17.47 24.97 11.73
C VAL A 23 -16.49 25.63 12.70
N TRP A 24 -16.74 26.88 13.11
CA TRP A 24 -15.93 27.60 14.08
C TRP A 24 -15.85 26.86 15.42
N LEU A 25 -17.00 26.41 15.96
CA LEU A 25 -17.05 25.70 17.24
C LEU A 25 -16.22 24.40 17.18
N ARG A 26 -16.35 23.63 16.11
CA ARG A 26 -15.61 22.38 15.87
C ARG A 26 -14.11 22.62 15.69
N ASP A 27 -13.72 23.71 15.02
CA ASP A 27 -12.31 24.12 14.92
C ASP A 27 -11.73 24.55 16.27
N LYS A 28 -12.52 25.26 17.09
CA LYS A 28 -12.11 25.68 18.44
C LYS A 28 -11.98 24.49 19.38
N LEU A 29 -12.97 23.59 19.43
CA LEU A 29 -12.96 22.42 20.31
C LEU A 29 -11.84 21.43 19.96
N ASN A 30 -11.53 21.26 18.67
CA ASN A 30 -10.42 20.41 18.23
C ASN A 30 -9.06 21.12 18.26
N ALA A 31 -9.03 22.39 18.69
CA ALA A 31 -7.84 23.22 18.72
C ALA A 31 -7.07 23.14 17.38
N ILE A 32 -7.78 23.47 16.30
CA ILE A 32 -7.24 23.44 14.93
C ILE A 32 -6.35 24.66 14.69
N TYR A 33 -6.84 25.83 15.13
CA TYR A 33 -6.07 27.07 15.25
C TYR A 33 -5.38 27.08 16.62
N ARG A 34 -4.12 26.65 16.72
CA ARG A 34 -3.35 26.68 17.98
C ARG A 34 -2.38 27.85 17.99
N ASP A 35 -2.09 28.35 19.18
CA ASP A 35 -0.95 29.23 19.41
C ASP A 35 0.36 28.46 19.16
N ARG A 36 1.35 29.12 18.55
CA ARG A 36 2.61 28.53 18.03
C ARG A 36 3.51 27.90 19.09
N THR A 37 3.14 28.01 20.37
CA THR A 37 3.93 27.60 21.54
C THR A 37 3.90 26.11 21.83
N THR A 38 2.93 25.35 21.30
CA THR A 38 2.87 23.88 21.45
C THR A 38 3.02 23.17 20.09
N PRO A 39 3.80 22.08 20.00
CA PRO A 39 3.96 21.35 18.73
C PRO A 39 2.60 20.80 18.26
N PRO A 40 2.20 21.03 17.00
CA PRO A 40 0.88 20.65 16.54
C PRO A 40 0.76 19.11 16.46
N PRO A 41 -0.30 18.50 17.01
CA PRO A 41 -0.62 17.11 16.71
C PRO A 41 -1.12 17.01 15.26
N GLY A 42 -0.30 16.42 14.38
CA GLY A 42 -0.58 16.28 12.95
C GLY A 42 0.69 16.47 12.11
N LEU A 43 0.59 16.28 10.79
CA LEU A 43 1.71 16.62 9.91
C LEU A 43 1.87 18.15 9.86
N PRO A 44 3.10 18.68 10.01
CA PRO A 44 3.35 20.11 9.91
C PRO A 44 2.98 20.60 8.50
N THR A 45 2.03 21.53 8.42
CA THR A 45 1.76 22.31 7.20
C THR A 45 2.68 23.54 7.22
N ALA A 46 3.02 24.10 6.04
CA ALA A 46 3.97 25.21 5.91
C ALA A 46 3.67 26.43 6.81
N ASP A 47 2.41 26.61 7.19
CA ASP A 47 1.96 27.75 8.01
C ASP A 47 2.05 27.50 9.52
N GLY A 48 2.35 26.26 9.96
CA GLY A 48 2.39 25.84 11.37
C GLY A 48 1.02 25.50 11.98
N GLU A 49 -0.06 25.69 11.22
CA GLU A 49 -1.43 25.36 11.62
C GLU A 49 -1.77 23.89 11.36
N SER A 50 -2.67 23.33 12.17
CA SER A 50 -3.25 22.01 11.90
C SER A 50 -4.50 22.17 11.03
N LYS A 51 -4.61 21.43 9.93
CA LYS A 51 -5.77 21.51 9.02
C LYS A 51 -6.78 20.43 9.39
N PHE A 52 -8.06 20.79 9.51
CA PHE A 52 -9.13 19.79 9.59
C PHE A 52 -9.24 19.02 8.27
N TYR A 53 -9.12 17.70 8.33
CA TYR A 53 -9.48 16.83 7.23
C TYR A 53 -10.83 16.21 7.50
N GLU A 54 -11.78 16.47 6.61
CA GLU A 54 -13.10 15.86 6.67
C GLU A 54 -12.98 14.34 6.48
N MET A 55 -13.58 13.57 7.39
CA MET A 55 -13.59 12.11 7.34
C MET A 55 -14.53 11.59 6.25
N ASN A 56 -15.60 12.35 5.98
CA ASN A 56 -16.57 12.03 4.95
C ASN A 56 -16.01 12.29 3.55
N ARG A 57 -16.31 11.36 2.64
CA ARG A 57 -15.94 11.48 1.23
C ARG A 57 -17.09 12.10 0.46
N PHE A 58 -16.78 13.08 -0.39
CA PHE A 58 -17.76 13.83 -1.15
C PHE A 58 -17.59 13.62 -2.66
N PRO A 59 -18.63 13.89 -3.48
CA PRO A 59 -18.58 13.68 -4.92
C PRO A 59 -17.42 14.40 -5.63
N ASN A 60 -17.06 15.61 -5.20
CA ASN A 60 -15.96 16.37 -5.80
C ASN A 60 -14.56 15.87 -5.37
N THR A 61 -14.44 15.11 -4.28
CA THR A 61 -13.17 14.53 -3.82
C THR A 61 -12.94 13.14 -4.40
N GLN A 62 -14.01 12.39 -4.68
CA GLN A 62 -13.95 11.03 -5.22
C GLN A 62 -13.82 10.97 -6.75
N ALA A 63 -13.13 9.94 -7.25
CA ALA A 63 -13.13 9.61 -8.67
C ALA A 63 -14.50 9.11 -9.12
N ALA A 64 -14.85 9.33 -10.39
CA ALA A 64 -16.09 8.88 -10.99
C ALA A 64 -16.26 7.35 -10.84
N ARG A 65 -17.51 6.91 -10.69
CA ARG A 65 -17.84 5.47 -10.59
C ARG A 65 -17.58 4.74 -11.90
N SER A 66 -17.89 5.38 -13.03
CA SER A 66 -17.50 4.91 -14.35
C SER A 66 -16.03 5.24 -14.61
N ARG A 67 -15.30 4.27 -15.17
CA ARG A 67 -13.88 4.41 -15.51
C ARG A 67 -13.72 4.17 -17.01
N PRO A 68 -12.84 4.92 -17.70
CA PRO A 68 -12.51 4.60 -19.08
C PRO A 68 -11.85 3.23 -19.16
N SER A 69 -11.93 2.59 -20.32
CA SER A 69 -11.17 1.36 -20.57
C SER A 69 -9.67 1.63 -20.39
N VAL A 70 -8.98 0.71 -19.71
CA VAL A 70 -7.55 0.80 -19.47
C VAL A 70 -6.80 -0.18 -20.37
N SER A 71 -5.71 0.29 -20.97
CA SER A 71 -4.72 -0.58 -21.62
C SER A 71 -3.60 -0.82 -20.62
N LEU A 72 -3.60 -2.02 -20.01
CA LEU A 72 -2.56 -2.42 -19.07
C LEU A 72 -1.34 -2.93 -19.84
N PRO A 73 -0.10 -2.58 -19.41
CA PRO A 73 1.09 -3.17 -20.00
C PRO A 73 1.12 -4.67 -19.73
N GLY A 74 1.69 -5.44 -20.67
CA GLY A 74 1.95 -6.86 -20.47
C GLY A 74 2.96 -7.09 -19.33
N GLY A 75 2.90 -8.28 -18.72
CA GLY A 75 3.92 -8.70 -17.77
C GLY A 75 5.27 -8.95 -18.43
N VAL A 76 6.33 -9.08 -17.61
CA VAL A 76 7.73 -9.25 -18.07
C VAL A 76 7.92 -10.44 -19.02
N HIS A 77 7.09 -11.47 -18.87
CA HIS A 77 7.11 -12.66 -19.71
C HIS A 77 6.06 -12.67 -20.83
N HIS A 78 5.48 -11.53 -21.21
CA HIS A 78 4.67 -11.44 -22.42
C HIS A 78 5.59 -11.31 -23.65
N LYS A 79 6.35 -12.38 -23.93
CA LYS A 79 7.35 -12.46 -25.00
C LYS A 79 7.03 -13.62 -25.94
N SER A 80 7.30 -13.45 -27.22
CA SER A 80 7.06 -14.46 -28.28
C SER A 80 8.21 -15.48 -28.44
N SER A 81 9.43 -15.12 -28.05
CA SER A 81 10.62 -15.97 -28.10
C SER A 81 11.37 -15.96 -26.76
N ASP A 82 12.28 -16.92 -26.56
CA ASP A 82 13.17 -17.03 -25.39
C ASP A 82 12.41 -16.93 -24.05
N ASN A 83 11.30 -17.64 -23.96
CA ASN A 83 10.37 -17.58 -22.84
C ASN A 83 9.87 -18.97 -22.43
N TYR A 84 10.79 -19.93 -22.41
CA TYR A 84 10.49 -21.29 -21.97
C TYR A 84 10.04 -21.28 -20.52
N TYR A 85 8.98 -22.04 -20.24
CA TYR A 85 8.43 -22.12 -18.88
C TYR A 85 9.41 -22.81 -17.91
N LEU A 86 10.25 -23.72 -18.42
CA LEU A 86 11.27 -24.43 -17.66
C LEU A 86 12.19 -23.49 -16.88
N ASP A 87 12.69 -22.43 -17.54
CA ASP A 87 13.72 -21.55 -16.97
C ASP A 87 13.18 -20.60 -15.88
N ARG A 88 11.85 -20.46 -15.78
CA ARG A 88 11.18 -19.55 -14.84
C ARG A 88 10.32 -20.27 -13.80
N ASP A 89 10.18 -21.58 -13.87
CA ASP A 89 9.33 -22.34 -12.95
C ASP A 89 10.04 -22.59 -11.62
N ALA A 90 10.10 -21.56 -10.78
CA ALA A 90 10.67 -21.65 -9.44
C ALA A 90 9.94 -22.70 -8.56
N ARG A 91 8.71 -23.10 -8.91
CA ARG A 91 7.97 -24.13 -8.18
C ARG A 91 8.60 -25.51 -8.33
N ARG A 92 9.32 -25.76 -9.42
CA ARG A 92 10.03 -27.01 -9.69
C ARG A 92 11.51 -26.97 -9.32
N SER A 93 12.06 -25.78 -9.03
CA SER A 93 13.43 -25.64 -8.53
C SER A 93 13.54 -25.85 -7.01
N ILE A 94 12.42 -26.02 -6.31
CA ILE A 94 12.40 -26.27 -4.87
C ILE A 94 13.02 -27.65 -4.62
N GLN A 95 14.11 -27.66 -3.86
CA GLN A 95 14.74 -28.90 -3.40
C GLN A 95 14.02 -29.43 -2.16
N PRO A 96 14.02 -30.75 -1.93
CA PRO A 96 13.58 -31.33 -0.67
C PRO A 96 14.35 -30.73 0.52
N PRO A 97 13.75 -30.70 1.72
CA PRO A 97 14.43 -30.22 2.91
C PRO A 97 15.69 -31.05 3.19
N LYS A 98 16.80 -30.39 3.52
CA LYS A 98 18.03 -31.07 3.92
C LYS A 98 17.83 -31.75 5.28
N CYS A 99 18.04 -33.07 5.32
CA CYS A 99 17.98 -33.85 6.56
C CYS A 99 19.28 -33.66 7.36
N ILE A 100 19.20 -32.99 8.52
CA ILE A 100 20.34 -32.76 9.43
C ILE A 100 20.53 -33.89 10.45
N TYR A 101 19.52 -34.74 10.63
CA TYR A 101 19.54 -35.85 11.57
C TYR A 101 18.67 -36.99 11.05
N SER A 102 19.24 -38.18 10.97
CA SER A 102 18.53 -39.41 10.62
C SER A 102 18.94 -40.54 11.56
N ALA A 103 17.98 -41.32 12.03
CA ALA A 103 18.22 -42.53 12.82
C ALA A 103 17.52 -43.71 12.14
N ASP A 104 18.28 -44.76 11.86
CA ASP A 104 17.77 -46.05 11.37
C ASP A 104 18.20 -47.16 12.36
N SER A 105 17.71 -48.37 12.13
CA SER A 105 18.06 -49.63 12.81
C SER A 105 19.56 -49.89 12.96
N HIS A 106 20.40 -49.19 12.18
CA HIS A 106 21.84 -49.40 12.14
C HIS A 106 22.67 -48.35 12.88
N ASP A 107 22.24 -47.08 13.03
CA ASP A 107 22.84 -46.03 13.91
C ASP A 107 22.23 -44.62 13.68
N GLN A 108 22.60 -43.66 14.53
CA GLN A 108 22.26 -42.23 14.39
C GLN A 108 23.34 -41.48 13.59
N VAL A 109 22.93 -40.71 12.58
CA VAL A 109 23.83 -39.89 11.76
C VAL A 109 23.39 -38.42 11.82
N SER A 110 24.29 -37.55 12.27
CA SER A 110 24.13 -36.10 12.21
C SER A 110 24.87 -35.53 10.99
N LYS A 111 24.24 -34.56 10.33
CA LYS A 111 24.78 -33.85 9.17
C LYS A 111 24.85 -32.35 9.44
N SER A 112 25.87 -31.70 8.91
CA SER A 112 26.01 -30.24 8.89
C SER A 112 24.85 -29.58 8.13
N LEU A 113 24.67 -28.27 8.30
CA LEU A 113 23.71 -27.44 7.55
C LEU A 113 23.93 -27.55 6.02
N ASP A 114 25.16 -27.85 5.62
CA ASP A 114 25.54 -28.07 4.23
C ASP A 114 25.22 -29.47 3.72
N GLY A 115 24.97 -30.43 4.62
CA GLY A 115 24.61 -31.82 4.34
C GLY A 115 25.76 -32.83 4.46
N GLU A 116 26.95 -32.37 4.86
CA GLU A 116 28.12 -33.23 5.11
C GLU A 116 27.97 -34.00 6.44
N THR A 117 28.38 -35.28 6.46
CA THR A 117 28.37 -36.11 7.67
C THR A 117 29.40 -35.58 8.67
N ILE A 118 28.96 -35.31 9.90
CA ILE A 118 29.84 -34.93 10.99
C ILE A 118 30.23 -36.22 11.72
N TRP A 119 31.52 -36.54 11.72
CA TRP A 119 32.09 -37.68 12.46
C TRP A 119 32.38 -37.30 13.91
#